data_AF-A0A971RKQ6-F1
#
_entry.id   AF-A0A971RKQ6-F1
#
_cell.length_a   1.000
_cell.length_b   1.000
_cell.length_c   1.000
_cell.angle_alpha   90.00
_cell.angle_beta   90.00
_cell.angle_gamma   90.00
#
_symmetry.space_group_name_H-M   'P 1'
#
loop_
_entity.id
_entity.type
_entity.pdbx_description
1 polymer ?
#
loop_
_entity_poly.entity_id
_entity_poly.type
_entity_poly.pdbx_seq_one_letter_code
_entity_poly.pdbx_strand_id
1 'polypeptide(L)'
;MMKFARVKTEDAVGMILPHDITQIVKGGFKGTAFKKGHIIKAEDIPKLLDIGKEHIYSLELEDGDVHEDEAGMRIAKAAAGTGLELKGPSEGKVELIAAIDGLLKVNARALKQLNSLTDVMMATLHNNTP
;
A
#
# COMPACT_ATOMS: atom_id res chain seq x y z
N MET A 1 7.76 9.67 -8.31
CA MET A 1 8.41 9.89 -6.99
C MET A 1 7.30 10.41 -6.08
N MET A 2 6.85 9.63 -5.09
CA MET A 2 5.75 10.04 -4.20
C MET A 2 6.11 11.37 -3.52
N LYS A 3 5.35 12.43 -3.79
CA LYS A 3 5.54 13.73 -3.13
C LYS A 3 4.80 13.69 -1.81
N PHE A 4 5.56 13.67 -0.73
CA PHE A 4 5.04 13.91 0.61
C PHE A 4 5.03 15.41 0.85
N ALA A 5 3.84 16.00 0.87
CA ALA A 5 3.68 17.39 1.25
C ALA A 5 3.35 17.46 2.74
N ARG A 6 4.09 18.29 3.49
CA ARG A 6 3.72 18.67 4.85
C ARG A 6 2.73 19.83 4.76
N VAL A 7 1.46 19.53 4.98
CA VAL A 7 0.35 20.48 4.87
C VAL A 7 -0.09 20.89 6.27
N LYS A 8 -0.46 22.14 6.47
CA LYS A 8 -1.10 22.56 7.73
C LYS A 8 -2.40 21.79 7.89
N THR A 9 -2.72 21.37 9.10
CA THR A 9 -3.93 20.56 9.34
C THR A 9 -5.18 21.27 8.84
N GLU A 10 -5.28 22.58 9.02
CA GLU A 10 -6.40 23.42 8.54
C GLU A 10 -6.60 23.37 7.01
N ASP A 11 -5.52 23.18 6.25
CA ASP A 11 -5.52 23.11 4.78
C ASP A 11 -5.64 21.68 4.26
N ALA A 12 -5.72 20.67 5.14
CA ALA A 12 -5.66 19.26 4.77
C ALA A 12 -7.02 18.65 4.40
N VAL A 13 -8.10 19.42 4.39
CA VAL A 13 -9.44 18.94 4.04
C VAL A 13 -9.45 18.37 2.62
N GLY A 14 -9.97 17.15 2.46
CA GLY A 14 -9.99 16.41 1.20
C GLY A 14 -8.75 15.56 0.94
N MET A 15 -7.70 15.67 1.75
CA MET A 15 -6.49 14.84 1.62
C MET A 15 -6.67 13.48 2.29
N ILE A 16 -5.94 12.48 1.80
CA ILE A 16 -5.94 11.11 2.34
C ILE A 16 -4.80 10.96 3.35
N LEU A 17 -5.12 10.39 4.52
CA LEU A 17 -4.12 10.03 5.53
C LEU A 17 -3.26 8.84 5.07
N PRO A 18 -1.93 8.99 4.96
CA PRO A 18 -1.05 7.90 4.51
C PRO A 18 -0.78 6.86 5.61
N HIS A 19 -1.08 7.17 6.87
CA HIS A 19 -0.89 6.27 8.01
C HIS A 19 -1.95 6.51 9.10
N ASP A 20 -2.12 5.52 9.98
CA ASP A 20 -2.95 5.64 11.18
C ASP A 20 -2.44 6.79 12.07
N ILE A 21 -3.38 7.57 12.61
CA ILE A 21 -3.10 8.57 13.64
C ILE A 21 -3.60 8.03 14.97
N THR A 22 -2.66 7.76 15.88
CA THR A 22 -2.95 7.35 17.25
C THR A 22 -3.11 8.56 18.16
N GLN A 23 -4.18 8.61 18.94
CA GLN A 23 -4.35 9.55 20.04
C GLN A 23 -3.79 8.93 21.32
N ILE A 24 -3.01 9.72 22.05
CA ILE A 24 -2.46 9.34 23.36
C ILE A 24 -2.82 10.43 24.37
N VAL A 25 -3.75 10.14 25.26
CA VAL A 25 -4.10 11.03 26.38
C VAL A 25 -3.38 10.53 27.63
N LYS A 26 -2.51 11.36 28.24
CA LYS A 26 -1.81 11.00 29.47
C LYS A 26 -2.80 10.65 30.58
N GLY A 27 -2.67 9.45 31.15
CA GLY A 27 -3.58 8.94 32.20
C GLY A 27 -4.96 8.51 31.70
N GLY A 28 -5.19 8.46 30.39
CA GLY A 28 -6.47 8.14 29.78
C GLY A 28 -6.36 7.15 28.63
N PHE A 29 -6.97 7.50 27.50
CA PHE A 29 -7.11 6.63 26.32
C PHE A 29 -5.85 6.60 25.43
N LYS A 30 -5.53 5.41 24.93
CA LYS A 30 -4.52 5.19 23.87
C LYS A 30 -5.14 4.30 22.78
N GLY A 31 -5.30 4.85 21.58
CA GLY A 31 -5.87 4.11 20.46
C GLY A 31 -5.86 4.89 19.14
N THR A 32 -6.19 4.22 18.05
CA THR A 32 -6.28 4.83 16.72
C THR A 32 -7.45 5.81 16.67
N ALA A 33 -7.15 7.09 16.46
CA ALA A 33 -8.16 8.14 16.27
C ALA A 33 -8.60 8.24 14.80
N PHE A 34 -7.66 8.06 13.87
CA PHE A 34 -7.93 8.03 12.42
C PHE A 34 -7.15 6.88 11.78
N LYS A 35 -7.75 6.19 10.80
CA LYS A 35 -7.11 5.09 10.08
C LYS A 35 -6.43 5.57 8.80
N LYS A 36 -5.39 4.86 8.34
CA LYS A 36 -4.82 4.97 6.99
C LYS A 36 -5.95 4.91 5.97
N GLY A 37 -5.89 5.78 4.96
CA GLY A 37 -6.91 5.88 3.91
C GLY A 37 -8.10 6.78 4.24
N HIS A 38 -8.21 7.31 5.46
CA HIS A 38 -9.26 8.28 5.82
C HIS A 38 -9.10 9.58 5.03
N ILE A 39 -10.19 10.06 4.43
CA ILE A 39 -10.27 11.38 3.78
C ILE A 39 -10.63 12.41 4.84
N ILE A 40 -9.75 13.39 5.05
CA ILE A 40 -9.93 14.43 6.08
C ILE A 40 -11.12 15.31 5.74
N LYS A 41 -12.03 15.48 6.70
CA LYS A 41 -13.17 16.40 6.62
C LYS A 41 -12.93 17.65 7.45
N ALA A 42 -13.66 18.73 7.17
CA ALA A 42 -13.59 19.96 7.96
C ALA A 42 -13.88 19.72 9.46
N GLU A 43 -14.74 18.74 9.77
CA GLU A 43 -15.09 18.32 11.12
C GLU A 43 -13.94 17.64 11.87
N ASP A 44 -12.97 17.07 11.15
CA ASP A 44 -11.83 16.36 11.73
C ASP A 44 -10.75 17.34 12.23
N ILE A 45 -10.72 18.57 11.70
CA ILE A 45 -9.68 19.58 11.94
C ILE A 45 -9.51 19.89 13.43
N PRO A 46 -10.57 20.19 14.21
CA PRO A 46 -10.40 20.49 15.63
C PRO A 46 -9.82 19.31 16.39
N LYS A 47 -10.21 18.08 16.03
CA LYS A 47 -9.73 16.87 16.70
C LYS A 47 -8.29 16.53 16.33
N LEU A 48 -7.89 16.75 15.08
CA LEU A 48 -6.50 16.61 14.62
C LEU A 48 -5.58 17.63 15.33
N LEU A 49 -6.05 18.86 15.54
CA LEU A 49 -5.31 19.86 16.31
C LEU A 49 -5.23 19.52 17.81
N ASP A 50 -6.32 19.04 18.41
CA ASP A 50 -6.38 18.62 19.83
C ASP A 50 -5.37 17.51 20.16
N ILE A 51 -5.16 16.57 19.23
CA ILE A 51 -4.14 15.50 19.37
C ILE A 51 -2.71 15.98 19.04
N GLY A 52 -2.50 17.28 18.82
CA GLY A 52 -1.19 17.89 18.58
C GLY A 52 -0.68 17.72 17.15
N LYS A 53 -1.55 17.39 16.18
CA LYS A 53 -1.17 17.36 14.76
C LYS A 53 -1.46 18.72 14.15
N GLU A 54 -0.51 19.63 14.25
CA GLU A 54 -0.56 20.94 13.55
C GLU A 54 -0.29 20.81 12.04
N HIS A 55 0.39 19.72 11.64
CA HIS A 55 0.68 19.41 10.25
C HIS A 55 0.35 17.95 9.96
N ILE A 56 -0.21 17.72 8.78
CA ILE A 56 -0.48 16.41 8.22
C ILE A 56 0.50 16.17 7.08
N TYR A 57 1.06 14.96 7.03
CA TYR A 57 1.74 14.49 5.83
C TYR A 57 0.67 13.96 4.89
N SER A 58 0.48 14.61 3.76
CA SER A 58 -0.42 14.13 2.71
C SER A 58 0.40 13.44 1.61
N LEU A 59 -0.23 12.43 1.01
CA LEU A 59 0.24 11.86 -0.24
C LEU A 59 -0.43 12.64 -1.37
N GLU A 60 0.33 13.39 -2.16
CA GLU A 60 -0.19 13.90 -3.43
C GLU A 60 -0.22 12.74 -4.42
N LEU A 61 -1.41 12.24 -4.72
CA LEU A 61 -1.64 11.29 -5.81
C LEU A 61 -1.72 12.09 -7.12
N GLU A 62 -0.87 11.79 -8.08
CA GLU A 62 -0.97 12.33 -9.43
C GLU A 62 -2.03 11.55 -10.23
N ASP A 63 -2.60 12.16 -11.27
CA ASP A 63 -3.56 11.49 -12.14
C ASP A 63 -2.91 10.24 -12.77
N GLY A 64 -3.46 9.06 -12.45
CA GLY A 64 -2.95 7.76 -12.89
C GLY A 64 -2.21 6.97 -11.81
N ASP A 65 -1.96 7.55 -10.64
CA ASP A 65 -1.46 6.80 -9.48
C ASP A 65 -2.49 5.78 -9.01
N VAL A 66 -2.00 4.60 -8.61
CA VAL A 66 -2.80 3.49 -8.09
C VAL A 66 -2.33 3.10 -6.70
N HIS A 67 -3.25 2.64 -5.86
CA HIS A 67 -2.89 2.15 -4.53
C HIS A 67 -1.97 0.93 -4.65
N GLU A 68 -1.01 0.78 -3.73
CA GLU A 68 -0.01 -0.30 -3.74
C GLU A 68 -0.64 -1.70 -3.84
N ASP A 69 -1.73 -1.92 -3.09
CA ASP A 69 -2.48 -3.18 -3.12
C ASP A 69 -3.13 -3.45 -4.48
N GLU A 70 -3.61 -2.40 -5.14
CA GLU A 70 -4.18 -2.50 -6.48
C GLU A 70 -3.09 -2.78 -7.51
N ALA A 71 -1.96 -2.07 -7.42
CA ALA A 71 -0.79 -2.30 -8.26
C ALA A 71 -0.28 -3.74 -8.14
N GLY A 72 -0.10 -4.22 -6.90
CA GLY A 72 0.32 -5.58 -6.59
C GLY A 72 -0.62 -6.63 -7.18
N MET A 73 -1.94 -6.42 -7.07
CA MET A 73 -2.93 -7.33 -7.64
C MET A 73 -2.92 -7.33 -9.18
N ARG A 74 -2.74 -6.17 -9.82
CA ARG A 74 -2.61 -6.07 -11.29
C ARG A 74 -1.37 -6.83 -11.79
N ILE A 75 -0.23 -6.64 -11.13
CA ILE A 75 1.02 -7.33 -11.45
C ILE A 75 0.87 -8.84 -11.24
N ALA A 76 0.29 -9.27 -10.12
CA ALA A 76 0.07 -10.68 -9.81
C ALA A 76 -0.82 -11.37 -10.85
N LYS A 77 -1.92 -10.73 -11.26
CA LYS A 77 -2.81 -11.25 -12.33
C LYS A 77 -2.10 -11.36 -13.67
N ALA A 78 -1.23 -10.42 -14.01
CA ALA A 78 -0.46 -10.46 -15.26
C ALA A 78 0.63 -11.54 -15.23
N ALA A 79 1.20 -11.84 -14.07
CA ALA A 79 2.24 -12.84 -13.90
C ALA A 79 1.70 -14.27 -13.69
N ALA A 80 0.49 -14.41 -13.17
CA ALA A 80 -0.11 -15.71 -12.88
C ALA A 80 -0.46 -16.49 -14.15
N GLY A 81 -0.18 -17.79 -14.12
CA GLY A 81 -0.62 -18.76 -15.11
C GLY A 81 -1.59 -19.78 -14.51
N THR A 82 -1.94 -20.79 -15.30
CA THR A 82 -2.79 -21.90 -14.87
C THR A 82 -2.23 -22.62 -13.64
N GLY A 83 -3.10 -22.97 -12.69
CA GLY A 83 -2.73 -23.73 -11.50
C GLY A 83 -2.16 -22.88 -10.35
N LEU A 84 -2.30 -21.55 -10.42
CA LEU A 84 -1.96 -20.63 -9.35
C LEU A 84 -3.20 -19.95 -8.77
N GLU A 85 -3.22 -19.81 -7.45
CA GLU A 85 -4.15 -18.96 -6.69
C GLU A 85 -3.43 -17.71 -6.21
N LEU A 86 -4.17 -16.59 -6.17
CA LEU A 86 -3.68 -15.32 -5.66
C LEU A 86 -4.17 -15.10 -4.23
N LYS A 87 -3.26 -14.77 -3.32
CA LYS A 87 -3.57 -14.47 -1.92
C LYS A 87 -3.07 -13.07 -1.55
N GLY A 88 -3.89 -12.30 -0.85
CA GLY A 88 -3.69 -10.86 -0.61
C GLY A 88 -4.65 -10.01 -1.46
N PRO A 89 -4.36 -8.72 -1.70
CA PRO A 89 -3.16 -7.99 -1.30
C PRO A 89 -3.15 -7.65 0.19
N SER A 90 -1.95 -7.47 0.75
CA SER A 90 -1.74 -6.97 2.12
C SER A 90 -0.43 -6.20 2.17
N GLU A 91 -0.48 -4.89 2.44
CA GLU A 91 0.69 -4.00 2.49
C GLU A 91 1.53 -4.08 1.21
N GLY A 92 0.88 -4.01 0.04
CA GLY A 92 1.54 -4.06 -1.27
C GLY A 92 2.02 -5.45 -1.72
N LYS A 93 1.85 -6.49 -0.89
CA LYS A 93 2.26 -7.86 -1.21
C LYS A 93 1.09 -8.72 -1.70
N VAL A 94 1.32 -9.46 -2.78
CA VAL A 94 0.44 -10.54 -3.25
C VAL A 94 1.25 -11.83 -3.39
N GLU A 95 0.70 -12.95 -2.93
CA GLU A 95 1.31 -14.27 -3.02
C GLU A 95 0.67 -15.06 -4.17
N LEU A 96 1.50 -15.70 -4.99
CA LEU A 96 1.10 -16.66 -6.01
C LEU A 96 1.37 -18.05 -5.45
N ILE A 97 0.31 -18.81 -5.17
CA ILE A 97 0.39 -20.11 -4.50
C ILE A 97 -0.06 -21.19 -5.48
N ALA A 98 0.64 -22.33 -5.51
CA ALA A 98 0.22 -23.46 -6.34
C ALA A 98 -1.12 -24.02 -5.83
N ALA A 99 -2.10 -24.09 -6.71
CA ALA A 99 -3.42 -24.70 -6.44
C ALA A 99 -3.39 -26.22 -6.58
N ILE A 100 -2.35 -26.75 -7.23
CA ILE A 100 -2.16 -28.16 -7.56
C ILE A 100 -0.68 -28.52 -7.41
N ASP A 101 -0.41 -29.80 -7.19
CA ASP A 101 0.95 -30.33 -7.28
C ASP A 101 1.44 -30.26 -8.72
N GLY A 102 2.66 -29.78 -8.93
CA GLY A 102 3.22 -29.63 -10.26
C GLY A 102 4.59 -28.97 -10.28
N LEU A 103 5.09 -28.70 -11.49
CA LEU A 103 6.38 -28.04 -11.70
C LEU A 103 6.16 -26.55 -11.96
N LEU A 104 6.80 -25.69 -11.16
CA LEU A 104 6.81 -24.25 -11.42
C LEU A 104 7.61 -23.94 -12.69
N LYS A 105 6.97 -23.25 -13.63
CA LYS A 105 7.60 -22.72 -14.83
C LYS A 105 7.66 -21.20 -14.75
N VAL A 106 8.88 -20.66 -14.75
CA VAL A 106 9.11 -19.22 -14.67
C VAL A 106 9.67 -18.71 -15.98
N ASN A 107 9.07 -17.66 -16.54
CA ASN A 107 9.67 -16.88 -17.61
C ASN A 107 10.73 -15.93 -17.03
N ALA A 108 11.97 -16.42 -16.90
CA ALA A 108 13.06 -15.68 -16.28
C ALA A 108 13.35 -14.33 -16.97
N ARG A 109 13.15 -14.23 -18.29
CA ARG A 109 13.33 -12.97 -19.03
C ARG A 109 12.29 -11.93 -18.61
N ALA A 110 11.02 -12.32 -18.57
CA ALA A 110 9.94 -11.43 -18.14
C ALA A 110 10.09 -11.04 -16.66
N LEU A 111 10.45 -11.99 -15.79
CA LEU A 111 10.71 -11.72 -14.38
C LEU A 111 11.85 -10.70 -14.20
N LYS A 112 12.94 -10.83 -14.96
CA LYS A 112 14.04 -9.88 -14.93
C LYS A 112 13.61 -8.48 -15.39
N GLN A 113 12.79 -8.40 -16.43
CA GLN A 113 12.26 -7.10 -16.91
C GLN A 113 11.37 -6.45 -15.86
N LEU A 114 10.48 -7.22 -15.23
CA LEU A 114 9.63 -6.76 -14.13
C LEU A 114 10.48 -6.22 -12.96
N ASN A 115 11.47 -6.99 -12.53
CA ASN A 115 12.39 -6.60 -11.44
C ASN A 115 13.39 -5.49 -11.83
N SER A 116 13.40 -5.04 -13.09
CA SER A 116 14.18 -3.87 -13.51
C SER A 116 13.39 -2.57 -13.36
N LEU A 117 12.07 -2.65 -13.07
CA LEU A 117 11.25 -1.50 -12.73
C LEU A 117 11.58 -1.04 -11.31
N THR A 118 11.66 0.27 -11.11
CA THR A 118 11.80 0.86 -9.78
C THR A 118 10.53 0.59 -8.95
N ASP A 119 10.70 0.40 -7.64
CA ASP A 119 9.61 0.21 -6.66
C ASP A 119 8.76 -1.07 -6.84
N VAL A 120 9.18 -1.99 -7.72
CA VAL A 120 8.53 -3.30 -7.92
C VAL A 120 9.53 -4.43 -7.67
N MET A 121 9.08 -5.47 -6.98
CA MET A 121 9.84 -6.70 -6.81
C MET A 121 8.92 -7.93 -6.89
N MET A 122 9.39 -8.96 -7.58
CA MET A 122 8.79 -10.28 -7.61
C MET A 122 9.88 -11.33 -7.40
N ALA A 123 9.66 -12.20 -6.43
CA ALA A 123 10.50 -13.35 -6.17
C ALA A 123 9.75 -14.63 -6.51
N THR A 124 10.47 -15.64 -7.00
CA THR A 124 9.94 -16.96 -7.34
C THR A 124 10.86 -18.04 -6.80
N LEU A 125 10.37 -19.28 -6.71
CA LEU A 125 11.26 -20.44 -6.63
C LEU A 125 12.12 -20.54 -7.90
N HIS A 126 13.15 -21.38 -7.83
CA HIS A 126 13.97 -21.66 -9.00
C HIS A 126 13.15 -22.33 -10.11
N ASN A 127 13.46 -21.96 -11.35
CA ASN A 127 12.81 -22.53 -12.52
C ASN A 127 13.37 -23.94 -12.77
N ASN A 128 12.52 -24.90 -13.11
CA ASN A 128 12.91 -26.29 -13.41
C ASN A 128 13.61 -27.02 -12.25
N THR A 129 13.27 -26.69 -11.00
CA THR A 129 13.74 -27.42 -9.82
C THR A 129 12.54 -28.03 -9.09
N PRO A 130 12.64 -29.29 -8.62
CA PRO A 130 11.63 -29.91 -7.77
C PRO A 130 11.46 -29.19 -6.43
#